data_AF-A0A2H3C957-F1
#
_entry.id   AF-A0A2H3C957-F1
#
_cell.length_a   1.000
_cell.length_b   1.000
_cell.length_c   1.000
_cell.angle_alpha   90.00
_cell.angle_beta   90.00
_cell.angle_gamma   90.00
#
_symmetry.space_group_name_H-M   'P 1'
#
loop_
_entity.id
_entity.type
_entity.pdbx_description
1 polymer ?
#
loop_
_entity_poly.entity_id
_entity_poly.type
_entity_poly.pdbx_seq_one_letter_code
_entity_poly.pdbx_strand_id
1 'polypeptide(L)'
;SRQKAREPWTLEKLYHERCLALGSAIDTAMLGPYNSALNSYITFCKIHNFPVKPTADTMSYYVVFMSAHIKPESVSSYLSGICNRLENFFPDIREIRNSPIVSRTLKGCKRLKGSEVKRKSPLSRDNIRHAIKTLGQSSDYDDCLFLALLVTGFNGLLRLAELSMPNSKKSRNWRKVVCRTSVEWLAEGYAFFLPAHKADTAFEGNKIIIPTDDDPTFNPLPGVLPYLIQARRRWSSSAFKIYIRKNPVLLQAMI
;
A
#
# COMPACT_ATOMS: atom_id res chain seq x y z
N SER A 1 -14.26 -41.13 1.49
CA SER A 1 -14.27 -39.65 1.61
C SER A 1 -15.36 -39.25 2.58
N ARG A 2 -15.03 -38.84 3.82
CA ARG A 2 -16.02 -38.40 4.84
C ARG A 2 -16.21 -36.89 4.73
N GLN A 3 -16.93 -36.42 3.73
CA GLN A 3 -17.38 -35.03 3.73
C GLN A 3 -18.55 -34.92 4.72
N LYS A 4 -18.40 -34.10 5.77
CA LYS A 4 -19.53 -33.74 6.65
C LYS A 4 -20.66 -33.18 5.78
N ALA A 5 -21.90 -33.58 6.07
CA ALA A 5 -23.08 -32.98 5.45
C ALA A 5 -23.03 -31.46 5.67
N ARG A 6 -23.14 -30.69 4.58
CA ARG A 6 -23.14 -29.23 4.61
C ARG A 6 -24.59 -28.78 4.46
N GLU A 7 -25.13 -28.17 5.51
CA GLU A 7 -26.46 -27.57 5.44
C GLU A 7 -26.49 -26.43 4.40
N PRO A 8 -27.56 -26.33 3.59
CA PRO A 8 -27.70 -25.26 2.60
C PRO A 8 -27.77 -23.90 3.30
N TRP A 9 -27.06 -22.92 2.77
CA TRP A 9 -27.16 -21.54 3.24
C TRP A 9 -28.34 -20.84 2.57
N THR A 10 -28.99 -19.94 3.31
CA THR A 10 -30.00 -19.05 2.74
C THR A 10 -29.37 -18.12 1.71
N LEU A 11 -30.17 -17.61 0.78
CA LEU A 11 -29.70 -16.67 -0.23
C LEU A 11 -29.13 -15.39 0.41
N GLU A 12 -29.76 -14.90 1.48
CA GLU A 12 -29.28 -13.76 2.25
C GLU A 12 -27.90 -14.00 2.85
N LYS A 13 -27.69 -15.19 3.43
CA LYS A 13 -26.38 -15.59 3.97
C LYS A 13 -25.33 -15.65 2.88
N LEU A 14 -25.66 -16.22 1.71
CA LEU A 14 -24.75 -16.25 0.57
C LEU A 14 -24.37 -14.82 0.11
N TYR A 15 -25.34 -13.90 0.06
CA TYR A 15 -25.05 -12.50 -0.28
C TYR A 15 -24.16 -11.82 0.77
N HIS A 16 -24.44 -12.03 2.05
CA HIS A 16 -23.67 -11.46 3.15
C HIS A 16 -22.22 -11.94 3.14
N GLU A 17 -22.01 -13.26 3.10
CA GLU A 17 -20.68 -13.88 3.07
C GLU A 17 -19.89 -13.47 1.82
N ARG A 18 -20.56 -13.37 0.66
CA ARG A 18 -19.94 -12.84 -0.56
C ARG A 18 -19.48 -11.39 -0.39
N CYS A 19 -20.28 -10.53 0.26
CA CYS A 19 -19.90 -9.14 0.51
C CYS A 19 -18.69 -9.05 1.45
N LEU A 20 -18.63 -9.88 2.49
CA LEU A 20 -17.47 -9.96 3.39
C LEU A 20 -16.21 -10.43 2.67
N ALA A 21 -16.33 -11.46 1.83
CA ALA A 21 -15.21 -11.98 1.04
C ALA A 21 -14.68 -10.93 0.06
N LEU A 22 -15.56 -10.26 -0.68
CA LEU A 22 -15.19 -9.19 -1.62
C LEU A 22 -14.56 -7.99 -0.92
N GLY A 23 -15.07 -7.61 0.25
CA GLY A 23 -14.48 -6.56 1.08
C GLY A 23 -13.07 -6.92 1.57
N SER A 24 -12.83 -8.20 1.88
CA SER A 24 -11.54 -8.70 2.35
C SER A 24 -10.49 -8.88 1.25
N ALA A 25 -10.93 -9.03 -0.01
CA ALA A 25 -10.06 -9.14 -1.17
C ALA A 25 -9.35 -7.82 -1.54
N ILE A 26 -9.77 -6.69 -0.95
CA ILE A 26 -9.23 -5.37 -1.25
C ILE A 26 -8.46 -4.86 -0.03
N ASP A 27 -7.23 -4.40 -0.27
CA ASP A 27 -6.45 -3.70 0.75
C ASP A 27 -7.22 -2.46 1.24
N THR A 28 -7.37 -2.31 2.56
CA THR A 28 -8.03 -1.13 3.17
C THR A 28 -7.42 0.20 2.73
N ALA A 29 -6.13 0.22 2.38
CA ALA A 29 -5.47 1.40 1.82
C ALA A 29 -6.03 1.82 0.44
N MET A 30 -6.61 0.89 -0.32
CA MET A 30 -7.17 1.13 -1.65
C MET A 30 -8.63 1.64 -1.61
N LEU A 31 -9.33 1.49 -0.48
CA LEU A 31 -10.71 1.94 -0.32
C LEU A 31 -10.85 3.46 -0.49
N GLY A 32 -9.91 4.24 0.03
CA GLY A 32 -9.90 5.71 -0.08
C GLY A 32 -9.82 6.18 -1.54
N PRO A 33 -8.76 5.78 -2.29
CA PRO A 33 -8.64 6.09 -3.71
C PRO A 33 -9.84 5.64 -4.55
N TYR A 34 -10.39 4.45 -4.30
CA TYR A 34 -11.54 3.94 -5.07
C TYR A 34 -12.83 4.68 -4.75
N ASN A 35 -13.06 5.07 -3.49
CA ASN A 35 -14.16 5.96 -3.12
C ASN A 35 -14.03 7.32 -3.82
N SER A 36 -12.82 7.88 -3.87
CA SER A 36 -12.57 9.14 -4.57
C SER A 36 -12.88 9.04 -6.06
N ALA A 37 -12.46 7.94 -6.69
CA ALA A 37 -12.73 7.68 -8.11
C ALA A 37 -14.24 7.53 -8.38
N LEU A 38 -14.95 6.80 -7.52
CA LEU A 38 -16.41 6.66 -7.61
C LEU A 38 -17.13 8.00 -7.45
N ASN A 39 -16.75 8.79 -6.43
CA ASN A 39 -17.35 10.11 -6.19
C ASN A 39 -17.10 11.07 -7.35
N SER A 40 -15.90 11.01 -7.95
CA SER A 40 -15.57 11.77 -9.17
C SER A 40 -16.51 11.40 -10.33
N TYR A 41 -16.77 10.10 -10.54
CA TYR A 41 -17.69 9.64 -11.56
C TYR A 41 -19.15 10.02 -11.29
N ILE A 42 -19.62 9.87 -10.04
CA ILE A 42 -20.98 10.29 -9.65
C ILE A 42 -21.17 11.80 -9.87
N THR A 43 -20.15 12.59 -9.53
CA THR A 43 -20.19 14.05 -9.72
C THR A 43 -20.27 14.39 -11.22
N PHE A 44 -19.47 13.72 -12.05
CA PHE A 44 -19.59 13.83 -13.51
C PHE A 44 -21.00 13.48 -14.00
N CYS A 45 -21.58 12.35 -13.57
CA CYS A 45 -22.93 11.97 -13.95
C CYS A 45 -23.96 13.05 -13.57
N LYS A 46 -23.86 13.62 -12.35
CA LYS A 46 -24.76 14.68 -11.88
C LYS A 46 -24.65 15.96 -12.70
N ILE A 47 -23.44 16.43 -12.97
CA ILE A 47 -23.22 17.70 -13.70
C ILE A 47 -23.72 17.59 -15.15
N HIS A 48 -23.61 16.41 -15.76
CA HIS A 48 -24.01 16.18 -17.15
C HIS A 48 -25.39 15.51 -17.32
N ASN A 49 -26.16 15.36 -16.23
CA ASN A 49 -27.45 14.68 -16.22
C ASN A 49 -27.42 13.26 -16.82
N PHE A 50 -26.32 12.53 -16.63
CA PHE A 50 -26.22 11.13 -17.03
C PHE A 50 -26.70 10.18 -15.93
N PRO A 51 -27.26 9.01 -16.29
CA PRO A 51 -27.52 7.96 -15.31
C PRO A 51 -26.21 7.46 -14.69
N VAL A 52 -26.28 6.98 -13.44
CA VAL A 52 -25.12 6.40 -12.74
C VAL A 52 -24.67 5.08 -13.39
N LYS A 53 -25.59 4.35 -14.04
CA LYS A 53 -25.28 3.12 -14.77
C LYS A 53 -24.27 3.43 -15.88
N PRO A 54 -23.05 2.86 -15.83
CA PRO A 54 -22.05 3.10 -16.87
C PRO A 54 -22.46 2.46 -18.19
N THR A 55 -22.06 3.12 -19.27
CA THR A 55 -22.16 2.67 -20.65
C THR A 55 -20.83 2.97 -21.35
N ALA A 56 -20.62 2.40 -22.54
CA ALA A 56 -19.38 2.63 -23.28
C ALA A 56 -19.19 4.13 -23.58
N ASP A 57 -20.27 4.81 -23.96
CA ASP A 57 -20.26 6.25 -24.23
C ASP A 57 -20.01 7.07 -22.97
N THR A 58 -20.76 6.84 -21.89
CA THR A 58 -20.60 7.62 -20.64
C THR A 58 -19.21 7.45 -20.04
N MET A 59 -18.63 6.24 -20.09
CA MET A 59 -17.22 6.04 -19.70
C MET A 59 -16.25 6.75 -20.64
N SER A 60 -16.49 6.74 -21.95
CA SER A 60 -15.63 7.46 -22.91
C SER A 60 -15.66 8.97 -22.68
N TYR A 61 -16.84 9.54 -22.42
CA TYR A 61 -17.02 10.96 -22.10
C TYR A 61 -16.34 11.31 -20.78
N TYR A 62 -16.48 10.46 -19.76
CA TYR A 62 -15.78 10.62 -18.50
C TYR A 62 -14.26 10.66 -18.70
N VAL A 63 -13.72 9.79 -19.57
CA VAL A 63 -12.28 9.80 -19.89
C VAL A 63 -11.85 11.14 -20.50
N VAL A 64 -12.60 11.65 -21.48
CA VAL A 64 -12.29 12.95 -22.11
C VAL A 64 -12.36 14.09 -21.11
N PHE A 65 -13.44 14.14 -20.32
CA PHE A 65 -13.68 15.14 -19.30
C PHE A 65 -12.56 15.16 -18.27
N MET A 66 -12.29 14.02 -17.63
CA MET A 66 -11.25 13.94 -16.59
C MET A 66 -9.85 14.19 -17.15
N SER A 67 -9.56 13.77 -18.38
CA SER A 67 -8.27 14.04 -19.00
C SER A 67 -8.03 15.53 -19.27
N ALA A 68 -9.05 16.40 -19.19
CA ALA A 68 -8.88 17.85 -19.21
C ALA A 68 -8.42 18.44 -17.87
N HIS A 69 -8.63 17.72 -16.77
CA HIS A 69 -8.35 18.21 -15.42
C HIS A 69 -7.17 17.48 -14.75
N ILE A 70 -6.92 16.22 -15.11
CA ILE A 70 -5.85 15.39 -14.57
C ILE A 70 -5.11 14.65 -15.67
N LYS A 71 -3.93 14.10 -15.34
CA LYS A 71 -3.14 13.30 -16.27
C LYS A 71 -3.92 12.07 -16.77
N PRO A 72 -3.90 11.76 -18.07
CA PRO A 72 -4.57 10.57 -18.62
C PRO A 72 -4.18 9.24 -17.94
N GLU A 73 -2.95 9.13 -17.43
CA GLU A 73 -2.50 7.98 -16.65
C GLU A 73 -3.31 7.82 -15.35
N SER A 74 -3.60 8.92 -14.66
CA SER A 74 -4.42 8.94 -13.45
C SER A 74 -5.88 8.58 -13.75
N VAL A 75 -6.40 8.99 -14.91
CA VAL A 75 -7.75 8.61 -15.37
C VAL A 75 -7.89 7.09 -15.48
N SER A 76 -6.86 6.40 -15.98
CA SER A 76 -6.86 4.93 -16.04
C SER A 76 -7.00 4.29 -14.66
N SER A 77 -6.35 4.84 -13.63
CA SER A 77 -6.50 4.38 -12.25
C SER A 77 -7.89 4.66 -11.70
N TYR A 78 -8.48 5.80 -12.05
CA TYR A 78 -9.85 6.15 -11.66
C TYR A 78 -10.85 5.16 -12.26
N LEU A 79 -10.72 4.81 -13.55
CA LEU A 79 -11.56 3.79 -14.19
C LEU A 79 -11.49 2.44 -13.46
N SER A 80 -10.30 2.02 -13.05
CA SER A 80 -10.15 0.79 -12.26
C SER A 80 -10.87 0.86 -10.92
N GLY A 81 -10.78 2.00 -10.21
CA GLY A 81 -11.50 2.21 -8.95
C GLY A 81 -13.02 2.25 -9.13
N ILE A 82 -13.51 2.92 -10.18
CA ILE A 82 -14.93 2.97 -10.54
C ILE A 82 -15.45 1.55 -10.81
N CYS A 83 -14.73 0.78 -11.65
CA CYS A 83 -15.11 -0.59 -11.97
C CYS A 83 -15.21 -1.45 -10.73
N ASN A 84 -14.17 -1.44 -9.89
CA ASN A 84 -14.14 -2.23 -8.67
C ASN A 84 -15.33 -1.92 -7.73
N ARG A 85 -15.75 -0.66 -7.63
CA ARG A 85 -16.84 -0.25 -6.73
C ARG A 85 -18.23 -0.51 -7.28
N LEU A 86 -18.38 -0.45 -8.59
CA LEU A 86 -19.67 -0.58 -9.26
C LEU A 86 -19.94 -2.00 -9.78
N GLU A 87 -18.93 -2.87 -9.85
CA GLU A 87 -19.05 -4.26 -10.34
C GLU A 87 -20.12 -5.08 -9.62
N ASN A 88 -20.32 -4.86 -8.32
CA ASN A 88 -21.38 -5.54 -7.55
C ASN A 88 -22.80 -5.16 -7.99
N PHE A 89 -22.96 -3.97 -8.59
CA PHE A 89 -24.26 -3.45 -9.06
C PHE A 89 -24.42 -3.60 -10.58
N PHE A 90 -23.30 -3.55 -11.30
CA PHE A 90 -23.24 -3.61 -12.76
C PHE A 90 -22.15 -4.62 -13.17
N PRO A 91 -22.48 -5.92 -13.29
CA PRO A 91 -21.49 -6.97 -13.58
C PRO A 91 -20.70 -6.72 -14.88
N ASP A 92 -21.35 -6.14 -15.89
CA ASP A 92 -20.77 -5.91 -17.23
C ASP A 92 -19.81 -4.70 -17.27
N ILE A 93 -19.60 -4.00 -16.14
CA ILE A 93 -18.82 -2.76 -16.11
C ILE A 93 -17.38 -2.94 -16.60
N ARG A 94 -16.78 -4.12 -16.38
CA ARG A 94 -15.44 -4.42 -16.87
C ARG A 94 -15.41 -4.56 -18.39
N GLU A 95 -16.45 -5.15 -18.97
CA GLU A 95 -16.60 -5.25 -20.44
C GLU A 95 -16.77 -3.85 -21.03
N ILE A 96 -17.59 -3.02 -20.40
CA ILE A 96 -17.79 -1.61 -20.78
C ILE A 96 -16.46 -0.83 -20.75
N ARG A 97 -15.69 -0.94 -19.65
CA ARG A 97 -14.36 -0.32 -19.51
C ARG A 97 -13.41 -0.77 -20.61
N ASN A 98 -13.43 -2.06 -20.94
CA ASN A 98 -12.52 -2.66 -21.91
C ASN A 98 -13.01 -2.52 -23.36
N SER A 99 -14.18 -1.91 -23.59
CA SER A 99 -14.73 -1.70 -24.93
C SER A 99 -13.75 -0.92 -25.83
N PRO A 100 -13.81 -1.13 -27.16
CA PRO A 100 -12.91 -0.46 -28.09
C PRO A 100 -12.98 1.06 -28.02
N ILE A 101 -14.17 1.64 -27.81
CA ILE A 101 -14.35 3.09 -27.77
C ILE A 101 -13.68 3.71 -26.54
N VAL A 102 -13.83 3.12 -25.35
CA VAL A 102 -13.18 3.60 -24.12
C VAL A 102 -11.66 3.48 -24.24
N SER A 103 -11.18 2.33 -24.72
CA SER A 103 -9.75 2.08 -24.91
C SER A 103 -9.11 3.04 -25.91
N ARG A 104 -9.77 3.29 -27.05
CA ARG A 104 -9.31 4.25 -28.07
C ARG A 104 -9.35 5.69 -27.54
N THR A 105 -10.38 6.04 -26.78
CA THR A 105 -10.51 7.38 -26.18
C THR A 105 -9.41 7.65 -25.17
N LEU A 106 -9.09 6.69 -24.30
CA LEU A 106 -7.98 6.79 -23.35
C LEU A 106 -6.64 6.90 -24.07
N LYS A 107 -6.43 6.11 -25.14
CA LYS A 107 -5.24 6.20 -25.99
C LYS A 107 -5.13 7.56 -26.68
N GLY A 108 -6.24 8.11 -27.16
CA GLY A 108 -6.31 9.46 -27.73
C GLY A 108 -5.95 10.54 -26.71
N CYS A 109 -6.53 10.49 -25.51
CA CYS A 109 -6.23 11.43 -24.44
C CYS A 109 -4.76 11.38 -24.02
N LYS A 110 -4.15 10.19 -23.93
CA LYS A 110 -2.70 10.04 -23.69
C LYS A 110 -1.83 10.69 -24.77
N ARG A 111 -2.25 10.65 -26.04
CA ARG A 111 -1.52 11.30 -27.14
C ARG A 111 -1.69 12.82 -27.13
N LEU A 112 -2.90 13.30 -26.84
CA LEU A 112 -3.22 14.74 -26.87
C LEU A 112 -2.73 15.49 -25.64
N LYS A 113 -2.78 14.86 -24.46
CA LYS A 113 -2.56 15.50 -23.16
C LYS A 113 -1.54 14.76 -22.29
N GLY A 114 -0.85 13.78 -22.86
CA GLY A 114 0.24 13.07 -22.18
C GLY A 114 1.38 14.03 -21.89
N SER A 115 1.96 13.90 -20.70
CA SER A 115 3.18 14.61 -20.33
C SER A 115 4.35 13.64 -20.33
N GLU A 116 5.54 14.13 -20.68
CA GLU A 116 6.77 13.34 -20.54
C GLU A 116 6.95 12.83 -19.10
N VAL A 117 7.34 11.56 -18.97
CA VAL A 117 7.61 10.94 -17.68
C VAL A 117 8.99 11.39 -17.19
N LYS A 118 9.01 12.44 -16.37
CA LYS A 118 10.23 12.83 -15.63
C LYS A 118 10.54 11.77 -14.56
N ARG A 119 11.44 10.85 -14.87
CA ARG A 119 11.91 9.83 -13.93
C ARG A 119 12.90 10.44 -12.95
N LYS A 120 12.73 10.13 -11.66
CA LYS A 120 13.78 10.42 -10.66
C LYS A 120 14.96 9.48 -10.90
N SER A 121 16.18 9.97 -10.67
CA SER A 121 17.36 9.10 -10.66
C SER A 121 17.18 7.98 -9.64
N PRO A 122 17.60 6.74 -9.95
CA PRO A 122 17.53 5.65 -9.00
C PRO A 122 18.40 5.97 -7.79
N LEU A 123 17.95 5.54 -6.61
CA LEU A 123 18.79 5.56 -5.42
C LEU A 123 19.97 4.61 -5.66
N SER A 124 21.20 5.10 -5.48
CA SER A 124 22.43 4.33 -5.73
C SER A 124 23.15 3.97 -4.43
N ARG A 125 24.12 3.04 -4.50
CA ARG A 125 25.00 2.74 -3.37
C ARG A 125 25.75 3.98 -2.86
N ASP A 126 26.15 4.88 -3.76
CA ASP A 126 26.82 6.13 -3.38
C ASP A 126 25.92 7.06 -2.59
N ASN A 127 24.61 7.08 -2.88
CA ASN A 127 23.66 7.83 -2.07
C ASN A 127 23.55 7.27 -0.66
N ILE A 128 23.55 5.94 -0.51
CA ILE A 128 23.54 5.28 0.80
C ILE A 128 24.83 5.57 1.56
N ARG A 129 26.00 5.42 0.92
CA ARG A 129 27.30 5.78 1.52
C ARG A 129 27.33 7.24 1.97
N HIS A 130 26.80 8.14 1.16
CA HIS A 130 26.70 9.56 1.51
C HIS A 130 25.82 9.78 2.74
N ALA A 131 24.66 9.13 2.83
CA ALA A 131 23.79 9.20 3.99
C ALA A 131 24.48 8.65 5.24
N ILE A 132 25.10 7.46 5.17
CA ILE A 132 25.85 6.85 6.28
C ILE A 132 27.00 7.76 6.73
N LYS A 133 27.77 8.31 5.80
CA LYS A 133 28.86 9.25 6.12
C LYS A 133 28.36 10.51 6.83
N THR A 134 27.19 11.01 6.44
CA THR A 134 26.63 12.26 6.97
C THR A 134 25.97 12.06 8.33
N LEU A 135 25.23 10.97 8.51
CA LEU A 135 24.35 10.76 9.67
C LEU A 135 24.83 9.63 10.60
N GLY A 136 25.82 8.84 10.22
CA GLY A 136 26.23 7.63 10.94
C GLY A 136 26.86 7.88 12.31
N GLN A 137 27.35 9.10 12.56
CA GLN A 137 27.82 9.54 13.87
C GLN A 137 26.78 10.33 14.66
N SER A 138 25.61 10.59 14.07
CA SER A 138 24.53 11.31 14.76
C SER A 138 24.03 10.49 15.93
N SER A 139 23.79 11.16 17.04
CA SER A 139 23.13 10.58 18.21
C SER A 139 21.63 10.90 18.25
N ASP A 140 21.14 11.68 17.28
CA ASP A 140 19.73 11.99 17.14
C ASP A 140 18.92 10.76 16.74
N TYR A 141 17.72 10.65 17.32
CA TYR A 141 16.87 9.49 17.09
C TYR A 141 16.32 9.45 15.67
N ASP A 142 15.89 10.59 15.12
CA ASP A 142 15.27 10.64 13.80
C ASP A 142 16.32 10.39 12.71
N ASP A 143 17.55 10.85 12.89
CA ASP A 143 18.69 10.52 12.02
C ASP A 143 18.99 9.02 12.03
N CYS A 144 19.06 8.41 13.22
CA CYS A 144 19.27 6.96 13.36
C CYS A 144 18.12 6.18 12.71
N LEU A 145 16.87 6.58 12.96
CA LEU A 145 15.70 5.92 12.41
C LEU A 145 15.66 6.04 10.87
N PHE A 146 15.93 7.23 10.35
CA PHE A 146 15.99 7.48 8.91
C PHE A 146 17.04 6.61 8.24
N LEU A 147 18.27 6.56 8.78
CA LEU A 147 19.33 5.68 8.28
C LEU A 147 18.91 4.21 8.32
N ALA A 148 18.26 3.76 9.39
CA ALA A 148 17.80 2.37 9.50
C ALA A 148 16.80 2.04 8.39
N LEU A 149 15.76 2.86 8.24
CA LEU A 149 14.76 2.68 7.20
C LEU A 149 15.36 2.74 5.79
N LEU A 150 16.31 3.66 5.56
CA LEU A 150 16.96 3.83 4.27
C LEU A 150 17.79 2.61 3.89
N VAL A 151 18.68 2.16 4.78
CA VAL A 151 19.60 1.05 4.50
C VAL A 151 18.86 -0.28 4.47
N THR A 152 17.96 -0.54 5.43
CA THR A 152 17.09 -1.73 5.44
C THR A 152 16.20 -1.76 4.21
N GLY A 153 15.62 -0.62 3.83
CA GLY A 153 14.76 -0.50 2.66
C GLY A 153 15.49 -0.74 1.35
N PHE A 154 16.68 -0.17 1.21
CA PHE A 154 17.52 -0.33 0.03
C PHE A 154 17.97 -1.79 -0.15
N ASN A 155 18.56 -2.39 0.89
CA ASN A 155 19.11 -3.75 0.82
C ASN A 155 18.02 -4.83 0.81
N GLY A 156 16.90 -4.61 1.49
CA GLY A 156 15.75 -5.52 1.47
C GLY A 156 14.81 -5.32 0.27
N LEU A 157 15.08 -4.36 -0.62
CA LEU A 157 14.23 -3.97 -1.75
C LEU A 157 12.78 -3.64 -1.33
N LEU A 158 12.63 -3.01 -0.18
CA LEU A 158 11.36 -2.77 0.47
C LEU A 158 10.73 -1.46 0.00
N ARG A 159 9.41 -1.45 -0.12
CA ARG A 159 8.64 -0.24 -0.36
C ARG A 159 8.49 0.56 0.93
N LEU A 160 8.28 1.86 0.80
CA LEU A 160 8.02 2.73 1.95
C LEU A 160 6.85 2.25 2.81
N ALA A 161 5.82 1.66 2.20
CA ALA A 161 4.65 1.12 2.91
C ALA A 161 4.94 -0.16 3.72
N GLU A 162 6.04 -0.85 3.43
CA GLU A 162 6.52 -2.03 4.17
C GLU A 162 7.40 -1.61 5.37
N LEU A 163 8.01 -0.41 5.28
CA LEU A 163 8.91 0.16 6.28
C LEU A 163 8.23 1.10 7.28
N SER A 164 7.12 1.72 6.90
CA SER A 164 6.51 2.81 7.64
C SER A 164 4.99 2.67 7.74
N MET A 165 4.41 3.34 8.72
CA MET A 165 2.97 3.38 8.91
C MET A 165 2.37 4.66 8.32
N PRO A 166 1.21 4.59 7.65
CA PRO A 166 0.53 5.78 7.15
C PRO A 166 0.23 6.82 8.24
N ASN A 167 0.40 8.10 7.88
CA ASN A 167 0.05 9.22 8.75
C ASN A 167 -1.46 9.20 9.10
N SER A 168 -2.32 8.94 8.12
CA SER A 168 -3.77 8.83 8.31
C SER A 168 -4.14 7.64 9.19
N LYS A 169 -4.78 7.91 10.34
CA LYS A 169 -5.25 6.87 11.29
C LYS A 169 -6.15 5.82 10.63
N LYS A 170 -7.01 6.23 9.68
CA LYS A 170 -7.96 5.34 8.99
C LYS A 170 -7.28 4.33 8.08
N SER A 171 -6.05 4.61 7.63
CA SER A 171 -5.27 3.75 6.73
C SER A 171 -4.27 2.87 7.48
N ARG A 172 -4.19 2.99 8.81
CA ARG A 172 -3.25 2.20 9.62
C ARG A 172 -3.73 0.78 9.76
N ASN A 173 -2.90 -0.18 9.37
CA ASN A 173 -3.16 -1.60 9.55
C ASN A 173 -2.03 -2.24 10.35
N TRP A 174 -2.32 -2.54 11.61
CA TRP A 174 -1.38 -3.15 12.54
C TRP A 174 -0.86 -4.52 12.11
N ARG A 175 -1.65 -5.26 11.33
CA ARG A 175 -1.25 -6.57 10.82
C ARG A 175 -0.13 -6.50 9.78
N LYS A 176 0.10 -5.32 9.18
CA LYS A 176 1.15 -5.10 8.16
C LYS A 176 2.44 -4.53 8.73
N VAL A 177 2.47 -4.20 10.01
CA VAL A 177 3.64 -3.58 10.65
C VAL A 177 4.67 -4.66 10.96
N VAL A 178 5.89 -4.48 10.46
CA VAL A 178 7.03 -5.32 10.83
C VAL A 178 7.25 -5.25 12.34
N CYS A 179 7.20 -6.41 13.00
CA CYS A 179 7.39 -6.51 14.43
C CYS A 179 8.87 -6.54 14.78
N ARG A 180 9.32 -5.67 15.70
CA ARG A 180 10.69 -5.70 16.23
C ARG A 180 11.10 -7.05 16.81
N THR A 181 10.14 -7.81 17.33
CA THR A 181 10.35 -9.12 17.95
C THR A 181 10.58 -10.22 16.92
N SER A 182 10.35 -9.94 15.64
CA SER A 182 10.68 -10.85 14.54
C SER A 182 12.13 -10.72 14.07
N VAL A 183 12.88 -9.73 14.58
CA VAL A 183 14.27 -9.53 14.19
C VAL A 183 15.13 -10.65 14.76
N GLU A 184 15.85 -11.33 13.88
CA GLU A 184 16.82 -12.38 14.18
C GLU A 184 18.20 -11.93 13.71
N TRP A 185 19.18 -11.97 14.59
CA TRP A 185 20.58 -11.70 14.23
C TRP A 185 21.22 -12.96 13.67
N LEU A 186 21.88 -12.83 12.53
CA LEU A 186 22.57 -13.91 11.84
C LEU A 186 24.09 -13.66 11.90
N ALA A 187 24.89 -14.69 11.62
CA ALA A 187 26.35 -14.54 11.59
C ALA A 187 26.81 -13.48 10.59
N GLU A 188 26.13 -13.40 9.44
CA GLU A 188 26.45 -12.50 8.32
C GLU A 188 25.28 -11.58 8.00
N GLY A 189 24.55 -11.07 9.01
CA GLY A 189 23.47 -10.12 8.76
C GLY A 189 22.36 -10.14 9.80
N TYR A 190 21.16 -9.83 9.34
CA TYR A 190 19.94 -9.96 10.14
C TYR A 190 18.76 -10.34 9.26
N ALA A 191 17.75 -10.93 9.88
CA ALA A 191 16.49 -11.27 9.24
C ALA A 191 15.32 -10.72 10.04
N PHE A 192 14.17 -10.57 9.39
CA PHE A 192 12.91 -10.26 10.06
C PHE A 192 11.72 -10.75 9.23
N PHE A 193 10.55 -10.83 9.87
CA PHE A 193 9.32 -11.21 9.21
C PHE A 193 8.59 -9.97 8.69
N LEU A 194 8.39 -9.89 7.37
CA LEU A 194 7.56 -8.91 6.70
C LEU A 194 6.12 -9.45 6.59
N PRO A 195 5.15 -8.92 7.34
CA PRO A 195 3.82 -9.57 7.43
C PRO A 195 2.97 -9.45 6.16
N ALA A 196 3.25 -8.47 5.31
CA ALA A 196 2.54 -8.28 4.06
C ALA A 196 3.38 -7.43 3.10
N HIS A 197 3.28 -7.70 1.81
CA HIS A 197 3.78 -6.83 0.75
C HIS A 197 2.77 -6.76 -0.39
N LYS A 198 2.98 -5.84 -1.34
CA LYS A 198 2.01 -5.58 -2.41
C LYS A 198 1.63 -6.82 -3.26
N ALA A 199 2.53 -7.80 -3.36
CA ALA A 199 2.32 -9.02 -4.14
C ALA A 199 1.87 -10.21 -3.28
N ASP A 200 1.73 -10.02 -1.97
CA ASP A 200 1.20 -11.02 -1.04
C ASP A 200 -0.32 -10.92 -1.02
N THR A 201 -0.97 -11.65 -1.92
CA THR A 201 -2.43 -11.69 -2.02
C THR A 201 -3.08 -12.55 -0.92
N ALA A 202 -2.30 -13.41 -0.26
CA ALA A 202 -2.77 -14.34 0.76
C ALA A 202 -2.50 -13.87 2.20
N PHE A 203 -1.72 -12.79 2.37
CA PHE A 203 -1.27 -12.27 3.66
C PHE A 203 -0.43 -13.30 4.45
N GLU A 204 0.36 -14.11 3.76
CA GLU A 204 1.26 -15.10 4.37
C GLU A 204 2.52 -14.46 4.96
N GLY A 205 2.90 -13.28 4.45
CA GLY A 205 4.15 -12.61 4.79
C GLY A 205 5.38 -13.33 4.22
N ASN A 206 6.55 -12.74 4.45
CA ASN A 206 7.83 -13.26 3.97
C ASN A 206 8.94 -13.00 4.98
N LYS A 207 9.88 -13.93 5.11
CA LYS A 207 11.12 -13.71 5.86
C LYS A 207 12.11 -12.95 4.96
N ILE A 208 12.49 -11.75 5.38
CA ILE A 208 13.48 -10.91 4.70
C ILE A 208 14.81 -11.15 5.38
N ILE A 209 15.86 -11.39 4.60
CA ILE A 209 17.23 -11.55 5.06
C ILE A 209 18.06 -10.44 4.43
N ILE A 210 18.76 -9.67 5.27
CA ILE A 210 19.66 -8.61 4.86
C ILE A 210 21.07 -9.04 5.25
N PRO A 211 21.88 -9.47 4.27
CA PRO A 211 23.25 -9.84 4.54
C PRO A 211 24.09 -8.61 4.89
N THR A 212 25.15 -8.83 5.64
CA THR A 212 26.27 -7.91 5.74
C THR A 212 26.89 -7.76 4.35
N ASP A 213 27.25 -6.54 3.99
CA ASP A 213 27.99 -6.23 2.76
C ASP A 213 29.50 -6.36 3.02
N ASP A 214 30.27 -6.76 2.02
CA ASP A 214 31.73 -6.80 2.14
C ASP A 214 32.33 -5.39 2.26
N ASP A 215 31.62 -4.36 1.78
CA ASP A 215 32.02 -2.96 1.89
C ASP A 215 31.62 -2.36 3.25
N PRO A 216 32.59 -2.09 4.15
CA PRO A 216 32.30 -1.54 5.48
C PRO A 216 31.70 -0.12 5.44
N THR A 217 31.87 0.61 4.33
CA THR A 217 31.28 1.95 4.15
C THR A 217 29.81 1.92 3.76
N PHE A 218 29.33 0.75 3.36
CA PHE A 218 27.95 0.50 2.93
C PHE A 218 27.21 -0.45 3.89
N ASN A 219 27.91 -0.95 4.90
CA ASN A 219 27.36 -1.94 5.80
C ASN A 219 26.20 -1.39 6.64
N PRO A 220 25.08 -2.13 6.78
CA PRO A 220 24.00 -1.79 7.70
C PRO A 220 24.38 -1.90 9.18
N LEU A 221 25.56 -2.47 9.46
CA LEU A 221 25.93 -3.06 10.74
C LEU A 221 27.02 -2.38 11.59
N PRO A 222 28.00 -1.56 11.12
CA PRO A 222 29.18 -1.31 11.96
C PRO A 222 28.94 -0.27 13.06
N GLY A 223 27.72 0.22 13.23
CA GLY A 223 27.39 1.10 14.34
C GLY A 223 25.91 1.42 14.39
N VAL A 224 25.32 1.17 15.56
CA VAL A 224 24.24 1.98 16.16
C VAL A 224 22.77 1.51 15.99
N LEU A 225 22.26 1.03 14.87
CA LEU A 225 20.82 1.24 14.66
C LEU A 225 19.80 0.34 15.40
N PRO A 226 19.76 -1.01 15.32
CA PRO A 226 18.61 -1.72 15.89
C PRO A 226 18.61 -1.73 17.43
N TYR A 227 19.77 -1.87 18.08
CA TYR A 227 19.84 -1.89 19.54
C TYR A 227 19.67 -0.50 20.17
N LEU A 228 20.13 0.60 19.53
CA LEU A 228 19.90 1.96 20.07
C LEU A 228 18.47 2.45 19.79
N ILE A 229 17.84 2.05 18.68
CA ILE A 229 16.39 2.22 18.48
C ILE A 229 15.59 1.40 19.51
N GLN A 230 16.09 0.21 19.91
CA GLN A 230 15.49 -0.59 20.99
C GLN A 230 15.74 0.01 22.41
N ALA A 231 16.92 0.60 22.66
CA ALA A 231 17.35 1.07 23.97
C ALA A 231 16.94 2.52 24.28
N ARG A 232 16.90 3.43 23.30
CA ARG A 232 16.66 4.86 23.51
C ARG A 232 15.18 5.23 23.52
N ARG A 233 14.38 4.61 24.41
CA ARG A 233 12.96 4.91 24.65
C ARG A 233 12.67 6.33 25.21
N ARG A 234 13.25 7.40 24.65
CA ARG A 234 12.89 8.78 24.95
C ARG A 234 12.25 9.39 23.70
N TRP A 235 10.94 9.63 23.81
CA TRP A 235 10.08 10.01 22.68
C TRP A 235 9.61 11.45 22.90
N SER A 236 10.12 12.40 22.11
CA SER A 236 9.80 13.83 22.25
C SER A 236 8.66 14.33 21.36
N SER A 237 8.01 13.45 20.57
CA SER A 237 6.85 13.86 19.75
C SER A 237 5.56 13.13 20.12
N SER A 238 4.45 13.87 20.14
CA SER A 238 3.11 13.41 20.51
C SER A 238 2.50 12.37 19.55
N ALA A 239 3.22 11.95 18.51
CA ALA A 239 2.81 10.91 17.55
C ALA A 239 2.61 9.53 18.21
N PHE A 240 3.29 9.27 19.33
CA PHE A 240 3.23 8.01 20.07
C PHE A 240 1.88 7.71 20.75
N LYS A 241 1.03 8.72 21.03
CA LYS A 241 -0.32 8.50 21.61
C LYS A 241 -1.22 7.63 20.73
N ILE A 242 -0.85 7.41 19.46
CA ILE A 242 -1.58 6.57 18.52
C ILE A 242 -0.99 5.16 18.45
N TYR A 243 0.25 4.95 18.92
CA TYR A 243 1.01 3.73 18.64
C TYR A 243 1.13 2.74 19.80
N ILE A 244 0.90 3.18 21.05
CA ILE A 244 0.68 2.26 22.16
C ILE A 244 -0.79 2.30 22.57
N ARG A 245 -1.55 1.34 22.05
CA ARG A 245 -2.61 0.72 22.82
C ARG A 245 -2.24 -0.77 22.92
N LYS A 246 -1.95 -1.20 24.14
CA LYS A 246 -1.59 -2.58 24.47
C LYS A 246 -2.66 -3.53 23.93
N ASN A 247 -2.22 -4.69 23.45
CA ASN A 247 -3.07 -5.79 23.00
C ASN A 247 -4.00 -6.22 24.17
N PRO A 248 -5.34 -6.16 24.03
CA PRO A 248 -6.27 -6.47 25.12
C PRO A 248 -6.13 -7.92 25.62
N VAL A 249 -5.64 -8.85 24.79
CA VAL A 249 -5.41 -10.26 25.18
C VAL A 249 -4.26 -10.38 26.20
N LEU A 250 -3.24 -9.53 26.11
CA LEU A 250 -2.12 -9.53 27.06
C LEU A 250 -2.48 -8.91 28.41
N LEU A 251 -3.56 -8.12 28.48
CA LEU A 251 -4.06 -7.56 29.75
C LEU A 251 -4.91 -8.58 30.52
N GLN A 252 -5.58 -9.49 29.83
CA GLN A 252 -6.46 -10.49 30.43
C GLN A 252 -5.70 -11.69 31.00
N ALA A 253 -4.46 -11.91 30.55
CA ALA A 253 -3.53 -12.90 31.11
C ALA A 253 -2.69 -12.35 32.30
N MET A 254 -2.89 -11.08 32.68
CA MET A 254 -2.23 -10.42 33.81
C MET A 254 -3.21 -10.03 34.92
N ILE A 255 -4.44 -10.56 34.88
CA ILE A 255 -5.43 -10.52 35.97
C ILE A 255 -5.59 -11.94 36.50
#